data_AF-A0A530R284-F1
#
_entry.id   AF-A0A530R284-F1
#
_cell.length_a   1.000
_cell.length_b   1.000
_cell.length_c   1.000
_cell.angle_alpha   90.00
_cell.angle_beta   90.00
_cell.angle_gamma   90.00
#
_symmetry.space_group_name_H-M   'P 1'
#
loop_
_entity.id
_entity.type
_entity.pdbx_description
1 polymer ?
#
loop_
_entity_poly.entity_id
_entity_poly.type
_entity_poly.pdbx_seq_one_letter_code
_entity_poly.pdbx_strand_id
1 'polypeptide(L)' 'MMKNEKPSIFRAERSTLKVTLLIFSGSSIMCVASAVDPLRAANRIAGETLFDFRLVSV' A
#
# COMPACT_ATOMS: atom_id res chain seq x y z
N MET A 1 11.34 -10.50 35.77
CA MET A 1 11.34 -10.13 34.34
C MET A 1 10.20 -10.92 33.68
N MET A 2 9.08 -10.28 33.34
CA MET A 2 7.86 -10.98 32.87
C MET A 2 8.11 -11.64 31.50
N LYS A 3 7.95 -12.96 31.48
CA LYS A 3 8.21 -13.90 30.37
C LYS A 3 6.88 -14.33 29.70
N ASN A 4 5.88 -13.44 29.68
CA ASN A 4 4.48 -13.74 29.33
C ASN A 4 4.02 -13.17 27.97
N GLU A 5 4.90 -12.48 27.23
CA GLU A 5 4.55 -11.99 25.90
C GLU A 5 4.68 -13.12 24.86
N LYS A 6 3.63 -13.33 24.07
CA LYS A 6 3.67 -14.27 22.96
C LYS A 6 4.63 -13.75 21.89
N PRO A 7 5.46 -14.62 21.27
CA PRO A 7 6.35 -14.19 20.21
C PRO A 7 5.54 -13.58 19.06
N SER A 8 6.05 -12.47 18.52
CA SER A 8 5.42 -11.76 17.39
C SER A 8 5.31 -12.68 16.18
N ILE A 9 4.12 -12.71 15.57
CA ILE A 9 3.91 -13.33 14.26
C ILE A 9 4.32 -12.40 13.11
N PHE A 10 4.66 -11.14 13.40
CA PHE A 10 5.08 -10.15 12.41
C PHE A 10 6.59 -10.23 12.17
N ARG A 11 6.97 -10.22 10.90
CA ARG A 11 8.33 -10.01 10.42
C ARG A 11 8.32 -8.82 9.46
N ALA A 12 9.44 -8.11 9.35
CA ALA A 12 9.60 -7.14 8.27
C ALA A 12 9.36 -7.83 6.92
N GLU A 13 8.41 -7.29 6.15
CA GLU A 13 8.09 -7.72 4.79
C GLU A 13 8.75 -6.74 3.82
N ARG A 14 9.48 -7.28 2.85
CA ARG A 14 10.25 -6.49 1.87
C ARG A 14 9.83 -6.79 0.43
N SER A 15 8.94 -7.76 0.23
CA SER A 15 8.37 -8.01 -1.08
C SER A 15 7.44 -6.87 -1.50
N THR A 16 7.35 -6.66 -2.82
CA THR A 16 6.44 -5.70 -3.43
C THR A 16 5.00 -5.94 -2.96
N LEU A 17 4.36 -4.90 -2.43
CA LEU A 17 2.97 -4.96 -2.00
C LEU A 17 2.03 -4.76 -3.18
N LYS A 18 1.13 -5.71 -3.41
CA LYS A 18 0.09 -5.61 -4.44
C LYS A 18 -1.13 -4.88 -3.89
N VAL A 19 -1.53 -3.79 -4.55
CA VAL A 19 -2.64 -2.93 -4.12
C VAL A 19 -3.69 -2.83 -5.22
N THR A 20 -4.95 -3.08 -4.91
CA THR A 20 -6.07 -2.87 -5.83
C THR A 20 -6.98 -1.79 -5.27
N LEU A 21 -7.10 -0.68 -5.99
CA LEU A 21 -8.00 0.41 -5.64
C LEU A 21 -9.27 0.28 -6.48
N LEU A 22 -10.38 -0.07 -5.82
CA LEU A 22 -11.70 -0.09 -6.44
C LEU A 22 -12.31 1.31 -6.41
N ILE A 23 -12.61 1.84 -7.60
CA ILE A 23 -13.21 3.16 -7.79
C ILE A 23 -14.69 2.95 -8.14
N PHE A 24 -15.58 3.55 -7.34
CA PHE A 24 -17.01 3.55 -7.62
C PHE A 24 -17.42 4.84 -8.34
N SER A 25 -18.54 4.77 -9.06
CA SER A 25 -19.20 5.96 -9.61
C SER A 25 -19.47 7.01 -8.52
N GLY A 26 -19.14 8.26 -8.81
CA GLY A 26 -19.25 9.37 -7.85
C GLY A 26 -18.08 9.49 -6.86
N SER A 27 -17.07 8.62 -6.92
CA SER A 27 -15.84 8.78 -6.13
C SER A 27 -15.10 10.06 -6.51
N SER A 28 -14.55 10.75 -5.51
CA SER A 28 -13.71 11.93 -5.75
C SER A 28 -12.41 11.54 -6.45
N ILE A 29 -12.18 12.08 -7.64
CA ILE A 29 -10.93 11.90 -8.39
C ILE A 29 -9.74 12.44 -7.59
N MET A 30 -9.93 13.51 -6.82
CA MET A 30 -8.90 14.05 -5.94
C MET A 30 -8.48 13.04 -4.86
N CYS A 31 -9.43 12.28 -4.30
CA CYS A 31 -9.12 11.23 -3.33
C CYS A 31 -8.35 10.07 -3.98
N VAL A 32 -8.72 9.68 -5.20
CA VAL A 32 -7.98 8.65 -5.96
C VAL A 32 -6.55 9.10 -6.20
N ALA A 33 -6.34 10.33 -6.67
CA ALA A 33 -5.00 10.89 -6.87
C ALA A 33 -4.20 10.94 -5.57
N SER A 34 -4.81 11.44 -4.49
CA SER A 34 -4.17 11.56 -3.18
C SER A 34 -3.75 10.20 -2.58
N ALA A 35 -4.45 9.11 -2.94
CA ALA A 35 -4.09 7.76 -2.53
C ALA A 35 -2.96 7.17 -3.40
N VAL A 36 -2.95 7.46 -4.71
CA VAL A 36 -2.00 6.90 -5.67
C VAL A 36 -0.65 7.63 -5.66
N ASP A 37 -0.65 8.95 -5.46
CA ASP A 37 0.55 9.78 -5.53
C ASP A 37 1.64 9.36 -4.53
N PRO A 38 1.33 9.03 -3.26
CA PRO A 38 2.32 8.51 -2.33
C PRO A 38 2.92 7.17 -2.76
N LEU A 39 2.14 6.26 -3.35
CA LEU A 39 2.62 4.95 -3.81
C LEU A 39 3.61 5.13 -4.97
N ARG A 40 3.27 6.00 -5.92
CA ARG A 40 4.16 6.39 -7.02
C ARG A 40 5.43 7.07 -6.50
N ALA A 41 5.29 8.02 -5.58
CA ALA A 41 6.41 8.73 -5.00
C ALA A 41 7.36 7.79 -4.24
N ALA A 42 6.82 6.87 -3.44
CA ALA A 42 7.59 5.88 -2.72
C ALA A 42 8.42 4.99 -3.66
N ASN A 43 7.80 4.45 -4.73
CA ASN A 43 8.53 3.67 -5.74
C ASN A 43 9.64 4.50 -6.40
N ARG A 44 9.35 5.77 -6.75
CA ARG A 44 10.34 6.66 -7.36
C ARG A 44 11.52 6.96 -6.43
N ILE A 45 11.25 7.22 -5.16
CA ILE A 45 12.28 7.55 -4.17
C ILE A 45 13.12 6.30 -3.83
N ALA A 46 12.48 5.13 -3.72
CA ALA A 46 13.16 3.87 -3.43
C ALA A 46 14.01 3.35 -4.60
N GLY A 47 13.69 3.75 -5.84
CA GLY A 47 14.36 3.23 -7.03
C GLY A 47 13.96 1.78 -7.38
N GLU A 48 12.96 1.23 -6.69
CA GLU A 48 12.42 -0.10 -6.91
C GLU A 48 10.89 -0.10 -6.74
N THR A 49 10.23 -1.18 -7.16
CA THR A 49 8.77 -1.31 -7.03
C THR A 49 8.43 -1.84 -5.63
N LEU A 50 8.15 -0.93 -4.69
CA LEU A 50 7.63 -1.26 -3.36
C LEU A 50 6.12 -1.52 -3.39
N PHE A 51 5.39 -0.80 -4.25
CA PHE A 51 3.95 -0.90 -4.43
C PHE A 51 3.60 -1.17 -5.88
N ASP A 52 3.00 -2.31 -6.17
CA ASP A 52 2.41 -2.65 -7.46
C ASP A 52 0.90 -2.41 -7.36
N PHE A 53 0.44 -1.26 -7.84
CA PHE A 53 -0.95 -0.84 -7.70
C PHE A 53 -1.72 -0.92 -9.02
N ARG A 54 -3.00 -1.26 -8.93
CA ARG A 54 -3.96 -1.18 -10.04
C ARG A 54 -5.23 -0.46 -9.63
N LEU A 55 -5.78 0.33 -10.55
CA LEU A 55 -7.10 0.90 -10.43
C LEU A 55 -8.10 -0.03 -11.14
N VAL A 56 -9.20 -0.34 -10.48
CA VAL A 56 -10.33 -1.09 -11.05
C VAL A 56 -11.61 -0.32 -10.79
N SER A 57 -12.59 -0.41 -11.70
CA SER A 57 -13.88 0.27 -11.56
C SER A 57 -14.99 -0.71 -11.91
N VAL A 58 -16.17 -0.46 -11.35
CA VAL A 58 -17.43 -1.15 -11.66
C VAL A 58 -18.48 -0.18 -12.17
#